data_AF-I0INJ1-F1
#
_entry.id   AF-I0INJ1-F1
#
_cell.length_a   1.000
_cell.length_b   1.000
_cell.length_c   1.000
_cell.angle_alpha   90.00
_cell.angle_beta   90.00
_cell.angle_gamma   90.00
#
_symmetry.space_group_name_H-M   'P 1'
#
loop_
_entity.id
_entity.type
_entity.pdbx_description
1 polymer ?
#
loop_
_entity_poly.entity_id
_entity_poly.type
_entity_poly.pdbx_seq_one_letter_code
_entity_poly.pdbx_strand_id
1 'polypeptide(L)'
;MNPGKNDLFVLSQLQRLTDKESRHLFRTLSRLEGIVPDLSWVSSLENNDEHAEMLEAFISRFSRLQDTLGDKLLPVLLRVNLESTGTQLDNLQRAEKFGWIESVQGWIELRMLRNRLIHEYMESAEDLLEALQYAMKGGQVLFDTQIRMSLSVQKILNP
;
A
#
# COMPACT_ATOMS: atom_id res chain seq x y z
N MET A 1 20.65 19.39 16.62
CA MET A 1 19.35 18.69 16.62
C MET A 1 19.63 17.25 17.02
N ASN A 2 19.00 16.69 18.07
CA ASN A 2 19.25 15.30 18.47
C ASN A 2 18.67 14.37 17.37
N PRO A 3 19.47 13.51 16.71
CA PRO A 3 19.01 12.66 15.61
C PRO A 3 17.75 11.86 15.96
N GLY A 4 17.66 11.35 17.20
CA GLY A 4 16.49 10.60 17.66
C GLY A 4 15.22 11.45 17.81
N LYS A 5 15.33 12.74 18.15
CA LYS A 5 14.15 13.63 18.24
C LYS A 5 13.57 13.96 16.87
N ASN A 6 14.41 14.04 15.83
CA ASN A 6 13.95 14.30 14.47
C ASN A 6 13.23 13.07 13.89
N ASP A 7 13.79 11.88 14.07
CA ASP A 7 13.17 10.65 13.56
C ASP A 7 11.80 10.37 14.24
N LEU A 8 11.65 10.62 15.55
CA LEU A 8 10.34 10.51 16.22
C LEU A 8 9.31 11.49 15.68
N PHE A 9 9.71 12.73 15.38
CA PHE A 9 8.82 13.71 14.77
C PHE A 9 8.36 13.24 13.38
N VAL A 10 9.31 12.84 12.53
CA VAL A 10 9.03 12.32 11.17
C VAL A 10 8.14 11.09 11.23
N LEU A 11 8.40 10.16 12.15
CA LEU A 11 7.59 8.96 12.37
C LEU A 11 6.13 9.33 12.66
N SER A 12 5.89 10.33 13.52
CA SER A 12 4.54 10.80 13.82
C SER A 12 3.80 11.39 12.61
N GLN A 13 4.52 12.09 11.72
CA GLN A 13 3.94 12.65 10.50
C GLN A 13 3.59 11.54 9.49
N LEU A 14 4.50 10.58 9.31
CA LEU A 14 4.29 9.44 8.40
C LEU A 14 3.17 8.52 8.89
N GLN A 15 3.03 8.34 10.21
CA GLN A 15 1.91 7.62 10.81
C GLN A 15 0.58 8.28 10.44
N ARG A 16 0.43 9.59 10.62
CA ARG A 16 -0.79 10.32 10.24
C ARG A 16 -1.07 10.28 8.74
N LEU A 17 -0.01 10.34 7.93
CA LEU A 17 -0.13 10.28 6.48
C LEU A 17 -0.64 8.90 6.04
N THR A 18 -0.03 7.82 6.53
CA THR A 18 -0.44 6.45 6.19
C THR A 18 -1.83 6.11 6.71
N ASP A 19 -2.25 6.60 7.89
CA ASP A 19 -3.64 6.50 8.36
C ASP A 19 -4.63 7.16 7.37
N LYS A 20 -4.27 8.33 6.83
CA LYS A 20 -5.10 9.04 5.85
C LYS A 20 -5.16 8.28 4.51
N GLU A 21 -4.01 7.86 3.99
CA GLU A 21 -3.91 7.11 2.73
C GLU A 21 -4.65 5.77 2.80
N SER A 22 -4.49 5.04 3.91
CA SER A 22 -5.19 3.80 4.23
C SER A 22 -6.71 3.97 4.20
N ARG A 23 -7.25 5.00 4.88
CA ARG A 23 -8.68 5.31 4.84
C ARG A 23 -9.18 5.66 3.43
N HIS A 24 -8.38 6.35 2.62
CA HIS A 24 -8.76 6.68 1.24
C HIS A 24 -8.78 5.45 0.32
N LEU A 25 -7.79 4.57 0.45
CA LEU A 25 -7.74 3.30 -0.28
C LEU A 25 -8.93 2.42 0.10
N PHE A 26 -9.17 2.22 1.41
CA PHE A 26 -10.27 1.40 1.91
C PHE A 26 -11.63 1.87 1.37
N ARG A 27 -11.88 3.19 1.35
CA ARG A 27 -13.11 3.73 0.76
C ARG A 27 -13.29 3.42 -0.72
N THR A 28 -12.21 3.44 -1.50
CA THR A 28 -12.30 3.05 -2.92
C THR A 28 -12.50 1.54 -3.04
N LEU A 29 -11.80 0.75 -2.23
CA LEU A 29 -11.93 -0.69 -2.23
C LEU A 29 -13.38 -1.11 -1.92
N SER A 30 -14.01 -0.54 -0.89
CA SER A 30 -15.42 -0.82 -0.58
C SER A 30 -16.38 -0.45 -1.72
N ARG A 31 -16.08 0.59 -2.52
CA ARG A 31 -16.88 0.93 -3.70
C ARG A 31 -16.73 -0.12 -4.79
N LEU A 32 -15.50 -0.54 -5.07
CA LEU A 32 -15.21 -1.61 -6.03
C LEU A 32 -15.85 -2.93 -5.58
N GLU A 33 -15.73 -3.30 -4.32
CA GLU A 33 -16.38 -4.50 -3.76
C GLU A 33 -17.92 -4.43 -3.84
N GLY A 34 -18.51 -3.24 -3.74
CA GLY A 34 -19.95 -3.05 -3.88
C GLY A 34 -20.48 -3.24 -5.30
N ILE A 35 -19.65 -2.94 -6.32
CA ILE A 35 -20.03 -3.12 -7.73
C ILE A 35 -19.57 -4.47 -8.30
N VAL A 36 -18.61 -5.14 -7.66
CA VAL A 36 -18.04 -6.43 -8.07
C VAL A 36 -17.61 -6.42 -9.55
N PRO A 37 -16.47 -5.80 -9.92
CA PRO A 37 -16.07 -5.66 -11.30
C PRO A 37 -16.06 -7.00 -12.04
N ASP A 38 -16.65 -7.00 -13.22
CA ASP A 38 -16.67 -8.12 -14.16
C ASP A 38 -16.17 -7.66 -15.54
N LEU A 39 -16.24 -8.53 -16.55
CA LEU A 39 -15.79 -8.19 -17.91
C LEU A 39 -16.61 -7.05 -18.53
N SER A 40 -17.90 -6.94 -18.20
CA SER A 40 -18.73 -5.84 -18.70
C SER A 40 -18.29 -4.51 -18.10
N TRP A 41 -17.94 -4.51 -16.82
CA TRP A 41 -17.41 -3.33 -16.14
C TRP A 41 -16.09 -2.89 -16.76
N VAL A 42 -15.15 -3.82 -16.95
CA VAL A 42 -13.85 -3.53 -17.58
C VAL A 42 -14.02 -3.03 -19.02
N SER A 43 -14.88 -3.67 -19.80
CA SER A 43 -15.15 -3.27 -21.19
C SER A 43 -15.81 -1.90 -21.30
N SER A 44 -16.41 -1.39 -20.22
CA SER A 44 -17.06 -0.08 -20.21
C SER A 44 -16.08 1.07 -19.92
N LEU A 45 -14.85 0.79 -19.48
CA LEU A 45 -13.89 1.83 -19.04
C LEU A 45 -13.62 2.90 -20.09
N GLU A 46 -13.60 2.54 -21.38
CA GLU A 46 -13.36 3.51 -22.47
C GLU A 46 -14.50 4.52 -22.67
N ASN A 47 -15.72 4.16 -22.28
CA ASN A 47 -16.93 4.95 -22.57
C ASN A 47 -17.69 5.34 -21.29
N ASN A 48 -17.12 5.09 -20.12
CA ASN A 48 -17.71 5.39 -18.83
C ASN A 48 -16.66 6.01 -17.90
N ASP A 49 -16.63 7.34 -17.91
CA ASP A 49 -15.70 8.14 -17.11
C ASP A 49 -15.76 7.79 -15.61
N GLU A 50 -16.94 7.48 -15.06
CA GLU A 50 -17.06 7.13 -13.64
C GLU A 50 -16.31 5.82 -13.31
N HIS A 51 -16.37 4.83 -14.21
CA HIS A 51 -15.66 3.57 -14.03
C HIS A 51 -14.15 3.74 -14.20
N ALA A 52 -13.73 4.49 -15.23
CA ALA A 52 -12.32 4.81 -15.47
C ALA A 52 -11.71 5.57 -14.27
N GLU A 53 -12.37 6.64 -13.81
CA GLU A 53 -11.94 7.40 -12.64
C GLU A 53 -11.89 6.54 -11.37
N MET A 54 -12.81 5.58 -11.21
CA MET A 54 -12.79 4.67 -10.06
C MET A 54 -11.56 3.75 -10.08
N LEU A 55 -11.22 3.20 -11.25
CA LEU A 55 -10.03 2.37 -11.44
C LEU A 55 -8.75 3.18 -11.18
N GLU A 56 -8.62 4.35 -11.80
CA GLU A 56 -7.47 5.23 -11.62
C GLU A 56 -7.30 5.66 -10.16
N ALA A 57 -8.40 6.05 -9.51
CA ALA A 57 -8.37 6.42 -8.11
C ALA A 57 -7.92 5.25 -7.22
N PHE A 58 -8.33 4.02 -7.53
CA PHE A 58 -7.89 2.83 -6.81
C PHE A 58 -6.38 2.61 -6.99
N ILE A 59 -5.91 2.53 -8.24
CA ILE A 59 -4.50 2.28 -8.57
C ILE A 59 -3.59 3.35 -7.94
N SER A 60 -3.98 4.62 -8.06
CA SER A 60 -3.22 5.76 -7.48
C SER A 60 -3.14 5.69 -5.95
N ARG A 61 -4.25 5.37 -5.28
CA ARG A 61 -4.29 5.26 -3.81
C ARG A 61 -3.54 4.04 -3.30
N PHE A 62 -3.66 2.90 -3.99
CA PHE A 62 -2.93 1.67 -3.70
C PHE A 62 -1.42 1.92 -3.76
N SER A 63 -0.97 2.49 -4.88
CA SER A 63 0.44 2.81 -5.14
C SER A 63 1.01 3.71 -4.05
N ARG A 64 0.28 4.79 -3.75
CA ARG A 64 0.70 5.79 -2.76
C ARG A 64 0.86 5.18 -1.37
N LEU A 65 -0.11 4.38 -0.92
CA LEU A 65 -0.03 3.76 0.40
C LEU A 65 1.15 2.79 0.48
N GLN A 66 1.34 1.94 -0.55
CA GLN A 66 2.45 1.00 -0.59
C GLN A 66 3.81 1.71 -0.54
N ASP A 67 3.99 2.76 -1.35
CA ASP A 67 5.23 3.54 -1.40
C ASP A 67 5.48 4.27 -0.07
N THR A 68 4.45 4.89 0.52
CA THR A 68 4.62 5.58 1.81
C THR A 68 4.95 4.59 2.93
N LEU A 69 4.31 3.42 2.98
CA LEU A 69 4.62 2.38 3.97
C LEU A 69 6.04 1.82 3.80
N GLY A 70 6.37 1.38 2.59
CA GLY A 70 7.61 0.65 2.31
C GLY A 70 8.84 1.53 2.15
N ASP A 71 8.71 2.65 1.44
CA ASP A 71 9.87 3.47 1.04
C ASP A 71 10.10 4.63 2.04
N LYS A 72 9.11 4.99 2.87
CA LYS A 72 9.20 6.11 3.83
C LYS A 72 9.04 5.70 5.29
N LEU A 73 7.91 5.10 5.66
CA LEU A 73 7.61 4.76 7.05
C LEU A 73 8.55 3.66 7.56
N LEU A 74 8.75 2.60 6.79
CA LEU A 74 9.56 1.45 7.20
C LEU A 74 11.01 1.84 7.56
N PRO A 75 11.78 2.58 6.74
CA PRO A 75 13.13 2.97 7.12
C PRO A 75 13.19 3.83 8.38
N VAL A 76 12.22 4.73 8.58
CA VAL A 76 12.16 5.56 9.80
C VAL A 76 11.82 4.70 11.01
N LEU A 77 10.85 3.78 10.87
CA LEU A 77 10.43 2.86 11.93
C LEU A 77 11.58 1.93 12.36
N LEU A 78 12.40 1.46 11.43
CA LEU A 78 13.61 0.70 11.74
C LEU A 78 14.60 1.54 12.56
N ARG A 79 14.93 2.76 12.12
CA ARG A 79 15.90 3.61 12.83
C ARG A 79 15.49 3.93 14.27
N VAL A 80 14.21 4.21 14.51
CA VAL A 80 13.73 4.48 15.89
C VAL A 80 13.77 3.23 16.79
N ASN A 81 13.74 2.03 16.20
CA ASN A 81 13.97 0.76 16.91
C ASN A 81 15.47 0.39 16.99
N LEU A 82 16.38 1.32 16.67
CA LEU A 82 17.82 1.11 16.64
C LEU A 82 18.28 0.04 15.63
N GLU A 83 17.45 -0.26 14.63
CA GLU A 83 17.79 -1.16 13.54
C GLU A 83 18.56 -0.45 12.43
N SER A 84 19.44 -1.20 11.78
CA SER A 84 20.13 -0.75 10.56
C SER A 84 19.17 -0.75 9.37
N THR A 85 19.20 0.33 8.59
CA THR A 85 18.51 0.38 7.29
C THR A 85 19.47 -0.02 6.17
N GLY A 86 19.01 -0.83 5.23
CA GLY A 86 19.77 -1.29 4.06
C GLY A 86 19.02 -1.08 2.76
N THR A 87 19.19 -2.02 1.82
CA THR A 87 18.41 -2.03 0.58
C THR A 87 16.91 -2.20 0.87
N GLN A 88 16.05 -1.94 -0.11
CA GLN A 88 14.60 -2.13 0.08
C GLN A 88 14.26 -3.57 0.50
N LEU A 89 14.94 -4.56 -0.10
CA LEU A 89 14.77 -5.97 0.24
C LEU A 89 15.19 -6.25 1.70
N ASP A 90 16.34 -5.73 2.12
CA ASP A 90 16.85 -5.90 3.49
C ASP A 90 15.89 -5.31 4.53
N ASN A 91 15.29 -4.16 4.22
CA ASN A 91 14.32 -3.51 5.10
C ASN A 91 13.02 -4.32 5.19
N LEU A 92 12.53 -4.86 4.07
CA LEU A 92 11.35 -5.72 4.04
C LEU A 92 11.57 -7.01 4.82
N GLN A 93 12.74 -7.66 4.68
CA GLN A 93 13.08 -8.86 5.46
C GLN A 93 13.10 -8.60 6.96
N ARG A 94 13.57 -7.42 7.39
CA ARG A 94 13.46 -7.00 8.80
C ARG A 94 12.00 -6.79 9.19
N ALA A 95 11.23 -6.09 8.37
CA ALA A 95 9.81 -5.84 8.63
C ALA A 95 9.02 -7.15 8.81
N GLU A 96 9.32 -8.18 8.02
CA GLU A 96 8.71 -9.51 8.14
C GLU A 96 9.10 -10.18 9.46
N LYS A 97 10.38 -10.13 9.86
CA LYS A 97 10.83 -10.64 11.17
C LYS A 97 10.17 -9.94 12.36
N PHE A 98 9.88 -8.63 12.25
CA PHE A 98 9.13 -7.89 13.26
C PHE A 98 7.62 -8.13 13.21
N GLY A 99 7.12 -8.85 12.19
CA GLY A 99 5.70 -9.06 11.97
C GLY A 99 4.96 -7.80 11.53
N TRP A 100 5.66 -6.80 10.97
CA TRP A 100 5.03 -5.60 10.42
C TRP A 100 4.41 -5.85 9.05
N ILE A 101 5.11 -6.61 8.21
CA ILE A 101 4.58 -7.19 6.98
C ILE A 101 4.44 -8.69 7.17
N GLU A 102 3.52 -9.32 6.44
CA GLU A 102 3.29 -10.76 6.51
C GLU A 102 4.27 -11.55 5.63
N SER A 103 4.58 -11.01 4.44
CA SER A 103 5.47 -11.66 3.48
C SER A 103 6.27 -10.63 2.67
N VAL A 104 7.60 -10.80 2.62
CA VAL A 104 8.47 -10.04 1.69
C VAL A 104 8.09 -10.34 0.24
N GLN A 105 7.88 -11.62 -0.08
CA GLN A 105 7.53 -12.06 -1.42
C GLN A 105 6.18 -11.48 -1.83
N GLY A 106 5.17 -11.58 -0.97
CA GLY A 106 3.86 -10.97 -1.21
C GLY A 106 3.95 -9.45 -1.41
N TRP A 107 4.78 -8.75 -0.64
CA TRP A 107 5.00 -7.31 -0.83
C TRP A 107 5.55 -6.97 -2.22
N ILE A 108 6.54 -7.74 -2.70
CA ILE A 108 7.13 -7.56 -4.03
C ILE A 108 6.10 -7.86 -5.12
N GLU A 109 5.34 -8.94 -4.99
CA GLU A 109 4.28 -9.30 -5.94
C GLU A 109 3.23 -8.20 -6.07
N LEU A 110 2.80 -7.60 -4.96
CA LEU A 110 1.88 -6.47 -4.98
C LEU A 110 2.48 -5.25 -5.70
N ARG A 111 3.79 -4.99 -5.54
CA ARG A 111 4.47 -3.89 -6.24
C ARG A 111 4.55 -4.16 -7.75
N MET A 112 4.79 -5.41 -8.15
CA MET A 112 4.78 -5.82 -9.56
C MET A 112 3.38 -5.73 -10.17
N LEU A 113 2.36 -6.18 -9.44
CA LEU A 113 0.96 -6.12 -9.86
C LEU A 113 0.50 -4.68 -10.08
N ARG A 114 0.85 -3.78 -9.16
CA ARG A 114 0.64 -2.33 -9.31
C ARG A 114 1.27 -1.81 -10.59
N ASN A 115 2.54 -2.13 -10.85
CA ASN A 115 3.20 -1.68 -12.08
C ASN A 115 2.45 -2.20 -13.32
N ARG A 116 1.96 -3.44 -13.28
CA ARG A 116 1.13 -3.99 -14.36
C ARG A 116 -0.16 -3.20 -14.57
N LEU A 117 -0.87 -2.84 -13.50
CA LEU A 117 -2.11 -2.06 -13.56
C LEU A 117 -1.92 -0.61 -14.03
N ILE A 118 -0.76 -0.01 -13.78
CA ILE A 118 -0.43 1.34 -14.28
C ILE A 118 -0.13 1.32 -15.78
N HIS A 119 0.35 0.20 -16.29
CA HIS A 119 0.70 0.07 -17.70
C HIS A 119 -0.53 -0.25 -18.55
N GLU A 120 -0.73 0.54 -19.61
CA GLU A 120 -1.76 0.32 -20.66
C GLU A 120 -1.56 -0.98 -21.47
N TYR A 121 -0.50 -1.75 -21.19
CA TYR A 121 -0.17 -3.00 -21.90
C TYR A 121 -0.98 -4.22 -21.44
N MET A 122 -2.16 -4.04 -20.84
CA MET A 122 -3.05 -5.18 -20.63
C MET A 122 -3.69 -5.55 -21.97
N GLU A 123 -3.23 -6.66 -22.52
CA GLU A 123 -3.54 -7.10 -23.88
C GLU A 123 -5.01 -7.52 -24.04
N SER A 124 -5.72 -7.75 -22.92
CA SER A 124 -7.13 -8.13 -22.88
C SER A 124 -7.88 -7.57 -21.67
N ALA A 125 -9.21 -7.48 -21.76
CA ALA A 125 -10.07 -7.10 -20.65
C ALA A 125 -10.05 -8.14 -19.52
N GLU A 126 -9.82 -9.41 -19.88
CA GLU A 126 -9.65 -10.53 -18.98
C GLU A 126 -8.41 -10.36 -18.09
N ASP A 127 -7.27 -9.99 -18.68
CA ASP A 127 -6.03 -9.76 -17.93
C ASP A 127 -6.17 -8.59 -16.95
N LEU A 128 -6.89 -7.54 -17.36
CA LEU A 128 -7.19 -6.40 -16.51
C LEU A 128 -8.13 -6.76 -15.37
N LEU A 129 -9.18 -7.53 -15.65
CA LEU A 129 -10.08 -8.00 -14.62
C LEU A 129 -9.34 -8.87 -13.59
N GLU A 130 -8.53 -9.82 -14.04
CA GLU A 130 -7.76 -10.70 -13.17
C GLU A 130 -6.80 -9.87 -12.28
N ALA A 131 -6.02 -8.98 -12.90
CA ALA A 131 -5.09 -8.13 -12.17
C ALA A 131 -5.78 -7.19 -11.18
N LEU A 132 -6.94 -6.62 -11.55
CA LEU A 132 -7.75 -5.79 -10.66
C LEU A 132 -8.22 -6.60 -9.45
N GLN A 133 -8.75 -7.80 -9.65
CA GLN A 133 -9.19 -8.67 -8.56
C GLN A 133 -8.05 -9.05 -7.61
N TYR A 134 -6.86 -9.35 -8.14
CA TYR A 134 -5.68 -9.58 -7.28
C TYR A 134 -5.28 -8.33 -6.51
N ALA A 135 -5.34 -7.15 -7.14
CA ALA A 135 -4.93 -5.91 -6.49
C ALA A 135 -5.94 -5.49 -5.42
N MET A 136 -7.23 -5.75 -5.63
CA MET A 136 -8.27 -5.55 -4.62
C MET A 136 -7.97 -6.36 -3.36
N LYS A 137 -7.62 -7.66 -3.51
CA LYS A 137 -7.15 -8.49 -2.38
C LYS A 137 -5.88 -7.92 -1.74
N GLY A 138 -4.94 -7.45 -2.57
CA GLY A 138 -3.74 -6.77 -2.11
C GLY A 138 -4.01 -5.49 -1.31
N GLY A 139 -5.12 -4.80 -1.59
CA GLY A 139 -5.53 -3.60 -0.86
C GLY A 139 -5.76 -3.89 0.62
N GLN A 140 -6.37 -5.04 0.92
CA GLN A 140 -6.55 -5.52 2.29
C GLN A 140 -5.21 -5.81 2.96
N VAL A 141 -4.26 -6.44 2.25
CA VAL A 141 -2.90 -6.71 2.77
C VAL A 141 -2.18 -5.41 3.15
N LEU A 142 -2.32 -4.35 2.35
CA LEU A 142 -1.74 -3.04 2.67
C LEU A 142 -2.43 -2.38 3.87
N PHE A 143 -3.75 -2.52 3.99
CA PHE A 143 -4.50 -2.04 5.15
C PHE A 143 -4.04 -2.71 6.44
N ASP A 144 -3.93 -4.05 6.44
CA ASP A 144 -3.48 -4.81 7.61
C ASP A 144 -2.02 -4.49 7.96
N THR A 145 -1.17 -4.30 6.94
CA THR A 145 0.21 -3.85 7.15
C THR A 145 0.26 -2.48 7.80
N GLN A 146 -0.58 -1.55 7.34
CA GLN A 146 -0.66 -0.22 7.92
C GLN A 146 -1.08 -0.27 9.39
N ILE A 147 -2.06 -1.12 9.74
CA ILE A 147 -2.46 -1.34 11.15
C ILE A 147 -1.30 -1.87 11.98
N ARG A 148 -0.61 -2.93 11.52
CA ARG A 148 0.52 -3.53 12.25
C ARG A 148 1.63 -2.52 12.51
N MET A 149 2.02 -1.75 11.50
CA MET A 149 3.02 -0.70 11.64
C MET A 149 2.54 0.44 12.55
N SER A 150 1.27 0.85 12.44
CA SER A 150 0.68 1.90 13.29
C SER A 150 0.67 1.52 14.76
N LEU A 151 0.33 0.26 15.09
CA LEU A 151 0.41 -0.27 16.46
C LEU A 151 1.85 -0.23 16.99
N SER A 152 2.84 -0.59 16.17
CA SER A 152 4.25 -0.47 16.56
C SER A 152 4.69 0.98 16.76
N VAL A 153 4.25 1.91 15.91
CA VAL A 153 4.52 3.34 16.09
C VAL A 153 3.90 3.87 17.39
N GLN A 154 2.65 3.49 17.69
CA GLN A 154 1.96 3.94 18.91
C GLN A 154 2.69 3.51 20.19
N LYS A 155 3.22 2.28 20.23
CA LYS A 155 4.04 1.78 21.35
C LYS A 155 5.32 2.59 21.56
N ILE A 156 5.89 3.16 20.48
CA ILE A 156 7.11 3.97 20.54
C ILE A 156 6.80 5.41 20.98
N LEU A 157 5.69 5.97 20.48
CA LEU A 157 5.31 7.35 20.79
C LEU A 157 4.65 7.51 22.16
N ASN A 158 4.01 6.45 22.67
CA ASN A 158 3.36 6.39 23.99
C ASN A 158 3.89 5.16 24.77
N PRO A 159 5.14 5.23 25.25
CA PRO A 159 5.82 4.11 25.91
C PRO A 159 5.24 3.76 27.29
#